data_AF-A0A966UN54-F1
#
_entry.id   AF-A0A966UN54-F1
#
_cell.length_a   1.000
_cell.length_b   1.000
_cell.length_c   1.000
_cell.angle_alpha   90.00
_cell.angle_beta   90.00
_cell.angle_gamma   90.00
#
_symmetry.space_group_name_H-M   'P 1'
#
loop_
_entity.id
_entity.type
_entity.pdbx_description
1 polymer ?
#
loop_
_entity_poly.entity_id
_entity_poly.type
_entity_poly.pdbx_seq_one_letter_code
_entity_poly.pdbx_strand_id
1 'polypeptide(L)'
;SAAAQFAADLAYTHDIATIKAKKSVLDGIATVATLVEQGRIKVSPHCENILYMFDQYRWDTKANVTKEKPEHKLASHCADAVRYAIYTFTTGG
;
A
#
# COMPACT_ATOMS: atom_id res chain seq x y z
N SER A 1 -4.30 6.06 19.51
CA SER A 1 -4.68 6.40 18.12
C SER A 1 -5.51 5.27 17.56
N ALA A 2 -6.43 5.54 16.63
CA ALA A 2 -7.36 4.53 16.10
C ALA A 2 -6.67 3.26 15.59
N ALA A 3 -5.54 3.40 14.89
CA ALA A 3 -4.77 2.25 14.39
C ALA A 3 -4.17 1.37 15.51
N ALA A 4 -3.72 1.97 16.62
CA ALA A 4 -3.17 1.22 17.74
C ALA A 4 -4.25 0.48 18.54
N GLN A 5 -5.44 1.09 18.66
CA GLN A 5 -6.60 0.44 19.28
C GLN A 5 -7.10 -0.72 18.42
N PHE A 6 -7.25 -0.52 17.11
CA PHE A 6 -7.65 -1.59 16.20
C PHE A 6 -6.67 -2.78 16.20
N ALA A 7 -5.36 -2.51 16.24
CA ALA A 7 -4.35 -3.56 16.36
C ALA A 7 -4.44 -4.32 17.70
N ALA A 8 -4.79 -3.63 18.79
CA ALA A 8 -5.03 -4.25 20.08
C ALA A 8 -6.31 -5.12 20.05
N ASP A 9 -7.40 -4.63 19.46
CA ASP A 9 -8.64 -5.39 19.35
C ASP A 9 -8.45 -6.66 18.51
N LEU A 10 -7.69 -6.60 17.42
CA LEU A 10 -7.32 -7.78 16.62
C LEU A 10 -6.56 -8.82 17.45
N ALA A 11 -5.61 -8.38 18.27
CA ALA A 11 -4.81 -9.28 19.09
C ALA A 11 -5.61 -9.88 20.26
N TYR A 12 -6.32 -9.04 21.04
CA TYR A 12 -6.99 -9.47 22.27
C TYR A 12 -8.35 -10.12 22.03
N THR A 13 -9.13 -9.63 21.07
CA THR A 13 -10.50 -10.10 20.83
C THR A 13 -10.55 -11.20 19.78
N HIS A 14 -9.62 -11.19 18.82
CA HIS A 14 -9.68 -12.06 17.65
C HIS A 14 -8.49 -13.01 17.49
N ASP A 15 -7.47 -12.92 18.36
CA ASP A 15 -6.23 -13.71 18.29
C ASP A 15 -5.51 -13.58 16.93
N ILE A 16 -5.55 -12.37 16.34
CA ILE A 16 -4.93 -12.04 15.05
C ILE A 16 -3.70 -11.17 15.30
N ALA A 17 -2.53 -11.71 14.94
CA ALA A 17 -1.26 -10.98 15.02
C ALA A 17 -1.20 -9.82 13.99
N THR A 18 -0.51 -8.73 14.36
CA THR A 18 -0.32 -7.57 13.50
C THR A 18 1.15 -7.21 13.36
N ILE A 19 1.53 -6.65 12.21
CA ILE A 19 2.88 -6.16 11.92
C ILE A 19 2.79 -4.65 11.66
N LYS A 20 3.70 -3.88 12.27
CA LYS A 20 3.79 -2.44 11.98
C LYS A 20 4.33 -2.24 10.56
N ALA A 21 3.51 -1.63 9.70
CA ALA A 21 3.90 -1.35 8.33
C ALA A 21 5.09 -0.38 8.25
N LYS A 22 6.02 -0.66 7.34
CA LYS A 22 7.06 0.30 6.92
C LYS A 22 6.44 1.31 5.96
N LYS A 23 6.52 2.60 6.30
CA LYS A 23 5.70 3.64 5.65
C LYS A 23 6.41 4.46 4.57
N SER A 24 7.65 4.14 4.20
CA SER A 24 8.35 4.89 3.14
C SER A 24 7.54 4.83 1.83
N VAL A 25 7.19 6.02 1.31
CA VAL A 25 6.29 6.15 0.16
C VAL A 25 7.03 5.83 -1.13
N LEU A 26 8.09 6.59 -1.43
CA LEU A 26 8.83 6.45 -2.69
C LEU A 26 9.53 5.09 -2.79
N ASP A 27 10.23 4.64 -1.73
CA ASP A 27 10.89 3.33 -1.73
C ASP A 27 9.89 2.18 -1.88
N GLY A 28 8.72 2.33 -1.23
CA GLY A 28 7.65 1.34 -1.32
C GLY A 28 7.06 1.29 -2.73
N ILE A 29 6.81 2.44 -3.37
CA ILE A 29 6.34 2.52 -4.75
C ILE A 29 7.36 1.87 -5.70
N ALA A 30 8.65 2.21 -5.56
CA ALA A 30 9.72 1.64 -6.38
C ALA A 30 9.82 0.10 -6.24
N THR A 31 9.67 -0.41 -5.01
CA THR A 31 9.65 -1.85 -4.74
C THR A 31 8.47 -2.53 -5.43
N VAL A 32 7.26 -1.98 -5.29
CA VAL A 32 6.06 -2.53 -5.94
C VAL A 32 6.22 -2.49 -7.46
N ALA A 33 6.67 -1.37 -8.03
CA ALA A 33 6.89 -1.22 -9.47
C ALA A 33 7.86 -2.28 -10.01
N THR A 34 8.99 -2.48 -9.32
CA THR A 34 10.00 -3.51 -9.69
C THR A 34 9.37 -4.91 -9.74
N LEU A 35 8.53 -5.25 -8.76
CA LEU A 35 7.88 -6.57 -8.71
C LEU A 35 6.78 -6.73 -9.76
N VAL A 36 6.09 -5.65 -10.13
CA VAL A 36 5.15 -5.65 -11.26
C VAL A 36 5.91 -5.90 -12.57
N GLU A 37 6.99 -5.16 -12.82
CA GLU A 37 7.81 -5.31 -14.03
C GLU A 37 8.41 -6.72 -14.17
N GLN A 38 8.79 -7.34 -13.05
CA GLN A 38 9.28 -8.71 -13.01
C GLN A 38 8.17 -9.78 -13.13
N GLY A 39 6.90 -9.40 -13.23
CA GLY A 39 5.77 -10.33 -13.27
C GLY A 39 5.56 -11.11 -11.96
N ARG A 40 6.09 -10.60 -10.83
CA ARG A 40 6.03 -11.24 -9.51
C ARG A 40 4.78 -10.87 -8.71
N ILE A 41 4.00 -9.90 -9.20
CA ILE A 41 2.67 -9.58 -8.67
C ILE A 41 1.63 -10.08 -9.66
N LYS A 42 0.71 -10.90 -9.18
CA LYS A 42 -0.47 -11.35 -9.93
C LYS A 42 -1.72 -10.94 -9.16
N VAL A 43 -2.64 -10.31 -9.85
CA VAL A 43 -3.92 -9.86 -9.27
C VAL A 43 -5.01 -10.78 -9.79
N SER A 44 -5.81 -11.32 -8.88
CA SER A 44 -6.96 -12.13 -9.26
C SER A 44 -8.04 -11.27 -9.95
N PRO A 45 -8.76 -11.78 -10.97
CA PRO A 45 -9.81 -11.03 -11.66
C PRO A 45 -10.91 -10.48 -10.76
N HIS A 46 -11.20 -11.15 -9.63
CA HIS A 46 -12.21 -10.71 -8.67
C HIS A 46 -11.74 -9.59 -7.73
N CYS A 47 -10.45 -9.22 -7.76
CA CYS A 47 -9.90 -8.12 -6.95
C CYS A 47 -10.08 -6.78 -7.69
N GLU A 48 -11.33 -6.42 -7.99
CA GLU A 48 -11.69 -5.27 -8.84
C GLU A 48 -11.07 -3.95 -8.38
N ASN A 49 -11.07 -3.69 -7.06
CA ASN A 49 -10.46 -2.47 -6.51
C ASN A 49 -8.94 -2.42 -6.68
N ILE A 50 -8.27 -3.57 -6.68
CA ILE A 50 -6.82 -3.66 -6.90
C ILE A 50 -6.51 -3.45 -8.38
N LEU A 51 -7.32 -4.03 -9.27
CA LEU A 51 -7.21 -3.81 -10.71
C LEU A 51 -7.44 -2.34 -11.06
N TYR A 52 -8.52 -1.74 -10.55
CA TYR A 52 -8.81 -0.30 -10.68
C TYR A 52 -7.66 0.55 -10.15
N MET A 53 -7.06 0.17 -9.02
CA MET A 53 -5.91 0.87 -8.48
C MET A 53 -4.72 0.84 -9.44
N PHE A 54 -4.36 -0.32 -9.98
CA PHE A 54 -3.23 -0.41 -10.93
C PHE A 54 -3.47 0.41 -12.21
N ASP A 55 -4.74 0.58 -12.61
CA ASP A 55 -5.11 1.40 -13.78
C ASP A 55 -5.18 2.91 -13.48
N GLN A 56 -5.62 3.30 -12.28
CA GLN A 56 -5.95 4.69 -11.95
C GLN A 56 -4.95 5.40 -11.04
N TYR A 57 -3.95 4.69 -10.49
CA TYR A 57 -2.93 5.30 -9.64
C TYR A 57 -2.06 6.27 -10.44
N ARG A 58 -1.92 7.50 -9.93
CA ARG A 58 -1.21 8.59 -10.62
C ARG A 58 -0.57 9.57 -9.63
N TRP A 59 0.44 10.30 -10.09
CA TRP A 59 1.10 11.36 -9.34
C TRP A 59 0.22 12.61 -9.20
N ASP A 60 0.38 13.36 -8.09
CA ASP A 60 -0.28 14.65 -7.89
C ASP A 60 0.40 15.72 -8.75
N THR A 61 -0.31 16.26 -9.74
CA THR A 61 0.21 17.23 -10.72
C THR A 61 -0.02 18.69 -10.34
N LYS A 62 -0.56 18.97 -9.14
CA LYS A 62 -0.82 20.35 -8.70
C LYS A 62 0.48 21.14 -8.58
N ALA A 63 0.49 22.37 -9.08
CA ALA A 63 1.66 23.26 -9.07
C ALA A 63 2.24 23.54 -7.67
N ASN A 64 1.44 23.38 -6.61
CA ASN A 64 1.84 23.64 -5.22
C ASN A 64 2.43 22.40 -4.49
N VAL A 65 2.66 21.30 -5.21
CA VAL A 65 3.23 20.07 -4.61
C VAL A 65 4.73 20.25 -4.42
N THR A 66 5.16 20.43 -3.16
CA THR A 66 6.57 20.59 -2.79
C THR A 66 7.31 19.26 -2.59
N LYS A 67 6.57 18.16 -2.50
CA LYS A 67 7.10 16.79 -2.36
C LYS A 67 6.32 15.84 -3.24
N GLU A 68 7.04 15.07 -4.04
CA GLU A 68 6.46 14.06 -4.92
C GLU A 68 5.59 13.08 -4.12
N LYS A 69 4.32 12.97 -4.54
CA LYS A 69 3.32 12.13 -3.88
C LYS A 69 2.20 11.76 -4.86
N PRO A 70 1.54 10.61 -4.67
CA PRO A 70 0.38 10.25 -5.47
C PRO A 70 -0.83 11.16 -5.22
N GLU A 71 -1.72 11.23 -6.19
CA GLU A 71 -3.02 11.89 -6.06
C GLU A 71 -3.85 11.18 -4.97
N HIS A 72 -4.32 11.94 -3.98
CA HIS A 72 -5.07 11.38 -2.86
C HIS A 72 -6.54 11.09 -3.22
N LYS A 73 -6.79 9.88 -3.77
CA LYS A 73 -8.10 9.34 -4.13
C LYS A 73 -8.22 7.84 -3.79
N LEU A 74 -9.32 7.20 -4.16
CA LEU A 74 -9.58 5.77 -3.93
C LEU A 74 -8.40 4.86 -4.36
N ALA A 75 -7.83 5.09 -5.54
CA ALA A 75 -6.69 4.34 -6.03
C ALA A 75 -5.48 4.45 -5.08
N SER A 76 -5.23 5.62 -4.47
CA SER A 76 -4.12 5.80 -3.54
C SER A 76 -4.29 5.04 -2.22
N HIS A 77 -5.53 4.89 -1.73
CA HIS A 77 -5.80 4.11 -0.51
C HIS A 77 -5.52 2.62 -0.72
N CYS A 78 -5.98 2.06 -1.84
CA CYS A 78 -5.69 0.67 -2.21
C CYS A 78 -4.19 0.46 -2.46
N ALA A 79 -3.53 1.41 -3.14
CA ALA A 79 -2.11 1.35 -3.40
C ALA A 79 -1.29 1.39 -2.11
N ASP A 80 -1.71 2.19 -1.13
CA ASP A 80 -1.07 2.23 0.20
C ASP A 80 -1.16 0.88 0.90
N ALA A 81 -2.33 0.22 0.87
CA ALA A 81 -2.48 -1.11 1.45
C ALA A 81 -1.55 -2.15 0.79
N VAL A 82 -1.51 -2.19 -0.54
CA VAL A 82 -0.62 -3.08 -1.31
C VAL A 82 0.85 -2.77 -1.01
N ARG A 83 1.23 -1.49 -1.00
CA ARG A 83 2.58 -1.03 -0.68
C ARG A 83 2.99 -1.46 0.72
N TYR A 84 2.13 -1.29 1.73
CA TYR A 84 2.44 -1.71 3.08
C TYR A 84 2.65 -3.21 3.18
N ALA A 85 1.78 -4.01 2.57
CA ALA A 85 1.90 -5.47 2.58
C ALA A 85 3.22 -5.92 1.93
N ILE A 86 3.51 -5.43 0.73
CA ILE A 86 4.68 -5.83 -0.05
C ILE A 86 5.95 -5.28 0.58
N TYR A 87 6.06 -3.97 0.79
CA TYR A 87 7.30 -3.34 1.25
C TYR A 87 7.71 -3.79 2.65
N THR A 88 6.73 -3.98 3.55
CA THR A 88 7.02 -4.48 4.91
C THR A 88 7.49 -5.93 4.86
N PHE A 89 6.91 -6.76 4.01
CA PHE A 89 7.29 -8.16 3.87
C PHE A 89 8.65 -8.34 3.18
N THR A 90 8.90 -7.64 2.08
CA THR A 90 10.12 -7.84 1.28
C THR A 90 11.37 -7.22 1.88
N THR A 91 11.23 -6.14 2.64
CA THR A 91 12.37 -5.49 3.31
C THR A 91 12.50 -5.88 4.77
N GLY A 92 11.58 -6.71 5.29
CA GLY A 92 11.46 -7.10 6.69
C GLY A 92 12.44 -8.17 7.17
N GLY A 93 13.56 -8.37 6.47
CA GLY A 93 14.69 -9.16 6.96
C GLY A 93 15.45 -8.47 8.09
#